data_AF-A0A1B6LWL8-F1
#
_entry.id   AF-A0A1B6LWL8-F1
#
_cell.length_a   1.000
_cell.length_b   1.000
_cell.length_c   1.000
_cell.angle_alpha   90.00
_cell.angle_beta   90.00
_cell.angle_gamma   90.00
#
_symmetry.space_group_name_H-M   'P 1'
#
loop_
_entity.id
_entity.type
_entity.pdbx_description
1 polymer ?
#
loop_
_entity_poly.entity_id
_entity_poly.type
_entity_poly.pdbx_seq_one_letter_code
_entity_poly.pdbx_strand_id
1 'polypeptide(L)'
;DFEVNLVSQIMEEASQVKGELVIHWVPGHVGIHNNEVVDKLAREAIINGEEVQDLTIPKEDYHNYMKKEIAHLFEIEVRTSEKGKWYKSIQREPPKQPWFSKMDISRSDIIKINRLRF
;
A
#
# COMPACT_ATOMS: atom_id res chain seq x y z
N ASP A 1 -21.11 -16.16 8.51
CA ASP A 1 -19.91 -15.34 8.80
C ASP A 1 -19.36 -14.75 7.51
N PHE A 2 -20.10 -13.79 6.95
CA PHE A 2 -19.69 -13.04 5.76
C PHE A 2 -19.15 -11.70 6.25
N GLU A 3 -17.83 -11.51 6.17
CA GLU A 3 -17.25 -10.16 6.15
C GLU A 3 -17.94 -9.38 5.02
N VAL A 4 -18.53 -8.24 5.35
CA VAL A 4 -19.16 -7.35 4.37
C VAL A 4 -18.03 -6.74 3.54
N ASN A 5 -17.77 -7.32 2.37
CA ASN A 5 -16.88 -6.75 1.38
C ASN A 5 -17.54 -5.47 0.84
N LEU A 6 -16.97 -4.31 1.14
CA LEU A 6 -17.47 -3.00 0.70
C LEU A 6 -17.69 -2.94 -0.83
N VAL A 7 -16.85 -3.61 -1.61
CA VAL A 7 -17.02 -3.71 -3.06
C VAL A 7 -18.29 -4.48 -3.40
N SER A 8 -18.57 -5.59 -2.73
CA SER A 8 -19.81 -6.34 -2.93
C SER A 8 -21.05 -5.51 -2.59
N GLN A 9 -21.00 -4.72 -1.52
CA GLN A 9 -22.10 -3.84 -1.15
C GLN A 9 -22.31 -2.73 -2.18
N ILE A 10 -21.24 -2.05 -2.62
CA ILE A 10 -21.32 -1.04 -3.68
C ILE A 10 -21.88 -1.65 -4.97
N MET A 11 -21.47 -2.88 -5.32
CA MET A 11 -21.98 -3.58 -6.50
C MET A 11 -23.45 -3.96 -6.38
N GLU A 12 -23.89 -4.38 -5.18
CA GLU A 12 -25.31 -4.65 -4.90
C GLU A 12 -26.13 -3.37 -5.04
N GLU A 13 -25.72 -2.26 -4.43
CA GLU A 13 -26.40 -0.97 -4.52
C GLU A 13 -26.43 -0.45 -5.96
N ALA A 14 -25.31 -0.55 -6.67
CA ALA A 14 -25.22 -0.18 -8.09
C ALA A 14 -26.18 -1.01 -8.97
N SER A 15 -26.39 -2.28 -8.65
CA SER A 15 -27.30 -3.16 -9.40
C SER A 15 -28.78 -2.79 -9.25
N GLN A 16 -29.14 -2.07 -8.18
CA GLN A 16 -30.51 -1.61 -7.94
C GLN A 16 -30.85 -0.32 -8.71
N VAL A 17 -29.85 0.35 -9.30
CA VAL A 17 -30.07 1.55 -10.10
C VAL A 17 -30.81 1.18 -11.38
N LYS A 18 -32.01 1.74 -11.56
CA LYS A 18 -32.76 1.58 -12.80
C LYS A 18 -32.19 2.49 -13.88
N GLY A 19 -31.60 1.89 -14.91
CA GLY A 19 -31.08 2.60 -16.08
C GLY A 19 -29.56 2.47 -16.23
N GLU A 20 -28.97 3.37 -17.02
CA GLU A 20 -27.53 3.40 -17.23
C GLU A 20 -26.83 4.13 -16.07
N LEU A 21 -25.93 3.43 -15.38
CA LEU A 21 -25.06 4.00 -14.36
C LEU A 21 -23.70 4.32 -14.95
N VAL A 22 -23.31 5.60 -14.91
CA VAL A 22 -21.98 6.05 -15.35
C VAL A 22 -21.21 6.64 -14.17
N ILE A 23 -20.10 6.00 -13.82
CA ILE A 23 -19.18 6.48 -12.77
C ILE A 23 -18.03 7.22 -13.45
N HIS A 24 -17.81 8.47 -13.07
CA HIS A 24 -16.71 9.29 -13.57
C HIS A 24 -15.71 9.55 -12.45
N TRP A 25 -14.42 9.38 -12.77
CA TRP A 25 -13.37 9.85 -11.89
C TRP A 25 -13.19 11.37 -12.05
N VAL A 26 -13.29 12.10 -10.95
CA VAL A 26 -13.04 13.54 -10.90
C VAL A 26 -11.82 13.80 -10.02
N PRO A 27 -10.77 14.46 -10.53
CA PRO A 27 -9.62 14.84 -9.72
C PRO A 27 -10.03 15.77 -8.56
N GLY A 28 -9.41 15.59 -7.40
CA GLY A 28 -9.60 16.48 -6.26
C GLY A 28 -9.01 17.88 -6.49
N HIS A 29 -9.53 18.88 -5.77
CA HIS A 29 -9.00 20.26 -5.73
C HIS A 29 -8.92 20.98 -7.09
N VAL A 30 -9.88 20.73 -7.98
CA VAL A 30 -9.92 21.32 -9.33
C VAL A 30 -10.89 22.50 -9.49
N GLY A 31 -11.42 23.08 -8.41
CA GLY A 31 -12.35 24.21 -8.49
C GLY A 31 -13.81 23.83 -8.79
N ILE A 32 -14.14 22.53 -8.87
CA ILE A 32 -15.52 22.07 -9.07
C ILE A 32 -16.25 22.12 -7.74
N HIS A 33 -17.15 23.10 -7.60
CA HIS A 33 -17.83 23.42 -6.34
C HIS A 33 -18.36 22.19 -5.58
N ASN A 34 -19.15 21.33 -6.24
CA ASN A 34 -19.72 20.16 -5.57
C ASN A 34 -18.68 19.11 -5.17
N ASN A 35 -17.61 18.94 -5.97
CA ASN A 35 -16.52 18.03 -5.63
C ASN A 35 -15.75 18.52 -4.39
N GLU A 36 -15.53 19.84 -4.31
CA GLU A 36 -14.87 20.47 -3.15
C GLU A 36 -15.74 20.45 -1.89
N VAL A 37 -17.05 20.62 -2.03
CA VAL A 37 -18.00 20.48 -0.92
C VAL A 37 -17.95 19.06 -0.37
N VAL A 38 -17.98 18.03 -1.23
CA VAL A 38 -17.89 16.63 -0.79
C VAL A 38 -16.54 16.33 -0.14
N ASP A 39 -15.41 16.81 -0.69
CA ASP A 39 -14.08 16.66 -0.06
C ASP A 39 -14.02 17.29 1.34
N LYS A 40 -14.60 18.49 1.49
CA LYS A 40 -14.69 19.18 2.77
C LYS A 40 -15.54 18.39 3.78
N LEU A 41 -16.72 17.93 3.38
CA LEU A 41 -17.60 17.13 4.23
C LEU A 41 -16.93 15.82 4.66
N ALA A 42 -16.24 15.14 3.74
CA ALA A 42 -15.48 13.94 4.05
C ALA A 42 -14.38 14.20 5.09
N ARG A 43 -13.65 15.33 4.97
CA ARG A 43 -12.64 15.74 5.96
C ARG A 43 -13.25 16.05 7.33
N GLU A 44 -14.40 16.73 7.36
CA GLU A 44 -15.11 17.07 8.61
C GLU A 44 -15.65 15.82 9.30
N ALA A 45 -16.11 14.82 8.53
CA ALA A 45 -16.62 13.56 9.05
C ALA A 45 -15.56 12.72 9.80
N ILE A 46 -14.26 12.90 9.51
CA ILE A 46 -13.18 12.24 10.26
C ILE A 46 -13.21 12.63 11.75
N ILE A 47 -13.61 13.87 12.05
CA ILE A 47 -13.58 14.41 13.42
C ILE A 47 -14.98 14.39 14.05
N ASN A 48 -16.00 14.76 13.26
CA ASN A 48 -17.36 15.01 13.76
C ASN A 48 -18.39 13.98 13.29
N GLY A 49 -17.97 12.99 12.48
CA GLY A 49 -18.85 11.97 11.93
C GLY A 49 -19.15 10.85 12.92
N GLU A 50 -20.10 10.00 12.54
CA GLU A 50 -20.38 8.76 13.27
C GLU A 50 -19.33 7.70 12.93
N GLU A 51 -18.81 7.03 13.96
CA GLU A 51 -17.84 5.96 13.80
C GLU A 51 -18.58 4.69 13.32
N VAL A 52 -18.30 4.26 12.09
CA VAL A 52 -18.87 3.03 11.55
C VAL A 52 -18.05 1.85 12.07
N GLN A 53 -18.60 1.13 13.05
CA GLN A 53 -17.88 0.06 13.75
C GLN A 53 -17.60 -1.18 12.88
N ASP A 54 -18.36 -1.38 11.80
CA ASP A 54 -18.30 -2.59 10.96
C ASP A 54 -17.52 -2.40 9.64
N LEU A 55 -16.78 -1.29 9.50
CA LEU A 55 -15.97 -1.03 8.31
C LEU A 55 -14.67 -1.83 8.38
N THR A 56 -14.70 -3.04 7.84
CA THR A 56 -13.51 -3.90 7.73
C THR A 56 -12.64 -3.45 6.56
N ILE A 57 -11.35 -3.22 6.82
CA ILE A 57 -10.38 -2.93 5.77
C ILE A 57 -10.06 -4.23 5.05
N PRO A 58 -10.13 -4.29 3.71
CA PRO A 58 -9.71 -5.47 2.96
C PRO A 58 -8.29 -5.90 3.35
N LYS A 59 -8.11 -7.20 3.55
CA LYS A 59 -6.84 -7.78 3.96
C LYS A 59 -5.71 -7.40 3.00
N GLU A 60 -5.99 -7.36 1.71
CA GLU A 60 -5.06 -7.00 0.65
C GLU A 60 -4.56 -5.55 0.81
N ASP A 61 -5.46 -4.63 1.16
CA ASP A 61 -5.13 -3.22 1.37
C ASP A 61 -4.24 -3.05 2.61
N TYR A 62 -4.62 -3.69 3.72
CA TYR A 62 -3.79 -3.70 4.91
C TYR A 62 -2.41 -4.33 4.65
N HIS A 63 -2.37 -5.46 3.93
CA HIS A 63 -1.13 -6.13 3.58
C HIS A 63 -0.22 -5.24 2.71
N ASN A 64 -0.78 -4.57 1.71
CA ASN A 64 -0.06 -3.66 0.83
C ASN A 64 0.47 -2.44 1.59
N TYR A 65 -0.33 -1.88 2.51
CA TYR A 65 0.08 -0.81 3.41
C TYR A 65 1.25 -1.26 4.28
N MET A 66 1.10 -2.37 5.01
CA MET A 66 2.13 -2.90 5.90
C MET A 66 3.43 -3.23 5.16
N LYS A 67 3.34 -3.76 3.94
CA LYS A 67 4.52 -4.03 3.11
C LYS A 67 5.30 -2.75 2.76
N LYS A 68 4.61 -1.66 2.46
CA LYS A 68 5.24 -0.35 2.21
C LYS A 68 5.88 0.19 3.48
N GLU A 69 5.19 0.11 4.61
CA GLU A 69 5.68 0.61 5.90
C GLU A 69 6.94 -0.14 6.35
N ILE A 70 6.94 -1.47 6.27
CA ILE A 70 8.12 -2.28 6.61
C ILE A 70 9.31 -1.93 5.71
N ALA A 71 9.09 -1.74 4.41
CA ALA A 71 10.15 -1.35 3.49
C ALA A 71 10.73 0.04 3.84
N HIS A 72 9.87 0.98 4.24
CA HIS A 72 10.28 2.31 4.68
C HIS A 72 11.11 2.26 5.97
N LEU A 73 10.65 1.54 6.99
CA LEU A 73 11.38 1.35 8.24
C LEU A 73 12.74 0.67 8.01
N PHE A 74 12.78 -0.34 7.13
CA PHE A 74 14.03 -1.00 6.75
C PHE A 74 14.99 -0.03 6.06
N GLU A 75 14.49 0.84 5.18
CA GLU A 75 15.31 1.86 4.54
C GLU A 75 15.91 2.85 5.55
N ILE A 76 15.10 3.30 6.51
CA ILE A 76 15.57 4.17 7.61
C ILE A 76 16.69 3.46 8.37
N GLU A 77 16.46 2.23 8.84
CA GLU A 77 17.46 1.44 9.58
C GLU A 77 18.76 1.26 8.79
N VAL A 78 18.67 0.94 7.49
CA VAL A 78 19.85 0.81 6.63
C VAL A 78 20.56 2.15 6.48
N ARG A 79 19.87 3.28 6.39
CA ARG A 79 20.50 4.60 6.26
C ARG A 79 21.16 5.06 7.56
N THR A 80 20.53 4.84 8.71
CA THR A 80 20.99 5.33 10.03
C THR A 80 22.01 4.42 10.69
N SER A 81 22.04 3.14 10.34
CA SER A 81 22.97 2.19 10.96
C SER A 81 24.43 2.50 10.66
N GLU A 82 25.32 2.36 11.64
CA GLU A 82 26.77 2.44 11.41
C GLU A 82 27.37 1.16 10.80
N LYS A 83 26.58 0.09 10.68
CA LYS A 83 27.01 -1.21 10.15
C LYS A 83 27.05 -1.21 8.62
N GLY A 84 27.89 -2.06 8.04
CA GLY A 84 27.89 -2.33 6.60
C GLY A 84 28.36 -1.17 5.72
N LYS A 85 29.19 -0.25 6.24
CA LYS A 85 29.69 0.93 5.51
C LYS A 85 30.28 0.61 4.13
N TRP A 86 31.06 -0.46 4.02
CA TRP A 86 31.60 -0.90 2.74
C TRP A 86 30.49 -1.26 1.74
N TYR A 87 29.52 -2.08 2.13
CA TYR A 87 28.36 -2.41 1.29
C TYR A 87 27.56 -1.16 0.90
N LYS A 88 27.36 -0.22 1.83
CA LYS A 88 26.68 1.07 1.55
C LYS A 88 27.44 1.96 0.57
N SER A 89 28.77 1.85 0.53
CA SER A 89 29.59 2.59 -0.44
C SER A 89 29.37 2.13 -1.87
N ILE A 90 29.08 0.84 -2.06
CA ILE A 90 28.76 0.22 -3.36
C ILE A 90 27.29 0.45 -3.69
N GLN A 91 26.41 0.20 -2.73
CA GLN A 91 24.97 0.30 -2.89
C GLN A 91 24.35 1.11 -1.75
N ARG A 92 24.08 2.38 -2.03
CA ARG A 92 23.57 3.35 -1.04
C ARG A 92 22.15 3.07 -0.59
N GLU A 93 21.31 2.57 -1.51
CA GLU A 93 19.91 2.28 -1.25
C GLU A 93 19.67 0.78 -1.17
N PRO A 94 18.89 0.29 -0.17
CA PRO A 94 18.57 -1.12 -0.08
C PRO A 94 17.82 -1.59 -1.34
N PRO A 95 18.17 -2.74 -1.91
CA PRO A 95 17.54 -3.20 -3.14
C PRO A 95 16.12 -3.70 -2.84
N LYS A 96 15.18 -3.42 -3.74
CA LYS A 96 13.77 -3.87 -3.61
C LYS A 96 13.60 -5.39 -3.77
N GLN A 97 14.60 -6.06 -4.32
CA GLN A 97 14.63 -7.50 -4.54
C GLN A 97 16.03 -8.05 -4.25
N PRO A 98 16.15 -9.33 -3.86
CA PRO A 98 17.46 -9.98 -3.74
C PRO A 98 18.23 -9.99 -5.06
N TRP A 99 19.56 -9.96 -5.00
CA TRP A 99 20.44 -9.94 -6.19
C TRP A 99 20.25 -11.14 -7.13
N PHE A 100 19.70 -12.25 -6.63
CA PHE A 100 19.42 -13.48 -7.37
C PHE A 100 17.97 -13.61 -7.88
N SER A 101 17.12 -12.58 -7.77
CA SER A 101 15.68 -12.70 -8.08
C SER A 101 15.37 -13.11 -9.53
N LYS A 102 16.29 -12.86 -10.46
CA LYS A 102 16.18 -13.19 -11.89
C LYS A 102 17.14 -14.29 -12.32
N MET A 103 17.75 -15.00 -11.37
CA MET A 103 18.73 -16.04 -11.64
C MET A 103 18.15 -17.41 -11.33
N ASP A 104 18.42 -18.38 -12.20
CA ASP A 104 18.13 -19.78 -11.94
C ASP A 104 19.33 -20.40 -11.20
N ILE A 105 19.40 -20.18 -9.88
CA ILE A 105 20.46 -20.71 -9.02
C ILE A 105 19.87 -21.41 -7.81
N SER A 106 20.55 -22.48 -7.37
CA SER A 106 20.07 -23.27 -6.23
C SER A 106 20.18 -22.48 -4.93
N ARG A 107 19.26 -22.75 -3.98
CA ARG A 107 19.34 -22.18 -2.62
C ARG A 107 20.69 -22.47 -1.95
N SER A 108 21.26 -23.64 -2.21
CA SER A 108 22.58 -24.03 -1.68
C SER A 108 23.67 -23.05 -2.15
N ASP A 109 23.66 -22.70 -3.43
CA ASP A 109 24.67 -21.82 -4.00
C ASP A 109 24.46 -20.36 -3.60
N ILE A 110 23.22 -19.90 -3.47
CA ILE A 110 22.90 -18.59 -2.88
C ILE A 110 23.52 -18.47 -1.48
N ILE A 111 23.37 -19.50 -0.64
CA ILE A 111 23.92 -19.50 0.73
C ILE A 111 25.44 -19.48 0.69
N LYS A 112 26.07 -20.29 -0.17
CA LYS A 112 27.54 -20.29 -0.32
C LYS A 112 28.04 -18.91 -0.72
N ILE A 113 27.45 -18.31 -1.76
CA ILE A 113 27.84 -16.99 -2.27
C ILE A 113 27.68 -15.91 -1.19
N ASN A 114 26.55 -15.87 -0.47
CA ASN A 114 26.36 -14.89 0.61
C ASN A 114 27.30 -15.10 1.81
N ARG A 115 27.90 -16.28 1.96
CA ARG A 115 28.89 -16.60 3.01
C ARG A 115 30.33 -16.32 2.57
N LEU A 116 30.58 -16.15 1.27
CA LEU A 116 31.83 -15.61 0.76
C LEU A 116 31.86 -14.12 1.15
N ARG A 117 32.35 -13.83 2.36
CA ARG A 117 32.53 -12.46 2.82
C ARG A 117 33.71 -11.86 2.05
N PHE A 118 33.43 -10.80 1.28
CA PHE A 118 34.43 -9.85 0.76
C PHE A 118 34.48 -8.63 1.68
#